data_AF-A0A7Z1MD91-F1
#
_entry.id   AF-A0A7Z1MD91-F1
#
_cell.length_a   1.000
_cell.length_b   1.000
_cell.length_c   1.000
_cell.angle_alpha   90.00
_cell.angle_beta   90.00
_cell.angle_gamma   90.00
#
_symmetry.space_group_name_H-M   'P 1'
#
loop_
_entity.id
_entity.type
_entity.pdbx_description
1 polymer ?
#
loop_
_entity_poly.entity_id
_entity_poly.type
_entity_poly.pdbx_seq_one_letter_code
_entity_poly.pdbx_strand_id
1 'polypeptide(L)'
;MSIRNLKDGANKPWICECYPNGRDGKRIRKRSATKGEAAAFERFTMNEIDDKPWLGEKADNRRLKDLLDTWWEIHGHTVKTGQNSYDVMAKTIAMLNSASQCVV
;
A
#
# COMPACT_ATOMS: atom_id res chain seq x y z
N MET A 1 5.75 -14.08 -12.17
CA MET A 1 5.23 -13.24 -13.26
C MET A 1 4.93 -14.12 -14.48
N SER A 2 3.95 -13.79 -15.33
CA SER A 2 3.74 -14.50 -16.61
C SER A 2 3.25 -13.57 -17.72
N ILE A 3 3.83 -13.69 -18.91
CA ILE A 3 3.33 -13.06 -20.15
C ILE A 3 2.81 -14.17 -21.06
N ARG A 4 1.54 -14.11 -21.45
CA ARG A 4 0.89 -15.13 -22.27
C ARG A 4 0.07 -14.50 -23.39
N ASN A 5 -0.12 -15.23 -24.48
CA ASN A 5 -0.99 -14.82 -25.58
C ASN A 5 -2.31 -15.59 -25.46
N LEU A 6 -3.42 -14.86 -25.33
CA LEU A 6 -4.76 -15.40 -25.10
C LEU A 6 -5.40 -15.98 -26.37
N LYS A 7 -4.91 -15.64 -27.57
CA LYS A 7 -5.45 -16.08 -28.88
C LYS A 7 -6.97 -15.85 -29.09
N ASP A 8 -7.63 -15.06 -28.25
CA ASP A 8 -9.08 -14.78 -28.30
C ASP A 8 -9.52 -13.86 -29.47
N GLY A 9 -8.65 -13.59 -30.45
CA GLY A 9 -8.94 -12.66 -31.56
C GLY A 9 -9.08 -11.18 -31.17
N ALA A 10 -8.90 -10.84 -29.89
CA ALA A 10 -8.98 -9.47 -29.40
C ALA A 10 -7.79 -8.62 -29.86
N ASN A 11 -8.01 -7.30 -30.02
CA ASN A 11 -6.98 -6.32 -30.41
C ASN A 11 -5.78 -6.25 -29.43
N LYS A 12 -5.97 -6.73 -28.19
CA LYS A 12 -4.91 -6.85 -27.17
C LYS A 12 -4.78 -8.30 -26.69
N PRO A 13 -4.12 -9.17 -27.47
CA PRO A 13 -4.08 -10.60 -27.19
C PRO A 13 -3.03 -10.97 -26.14
N TRP A 14 -2.08 -10.07 -25.82
CA TRP A 14 -1.05 -10.33 -24.84
C TRP A 14 -1.53 -9.95 -23.45
N ILE A 15 -1.42 -10.86 -22.50
CA ILE A 15 -1.71 -10.63 -21.09
C ILE A 15 -0.42 -10.70 -20.28
N CYS A 16 -0.21 -9.70 -19.44
CA CYS A 16 0.85 -9.66 -18.46
C CYS A 16 0.23 -9.80 -17.06
N GLU A 17 0.64 -10.83 -16.33
CA GLU A 17 0.23 -11.11 -14.96
C GLU A 17 1.44 -10.98 -14.03
N CYS A 18 1.41 -9.92 -13.22
CA CYS A 18 2.46 -9.54 -12.30
C CYS A 18 2.04 -9.76 -10.84
N TYR A 19 2.98 -10.27 -10.05
CA TYR A 19 2.92 -10.51 -8.61
C TYR A 19 4.10 -9.77 -7.97
N PRO A 20 3.96 -8.45 -7.82
CA PRO A 20 5.09 -7.60 -7.54
C PRO A 20 5.60 -7.75 -6.09
N ASN A 21 4.68 -8.05 -5.16
CA ASN A 21 4.99 -8.28 -3.74
C ASN A 21 4.88 -9.78 -3.38
N GLY A 22 5.20 -10.68 -4.32
CA GLY A 22 5.10 -12.13 -4.11
C GLY A 22 3.69 -12.72 -4.25
N ARG A 23 3.53 -13.97 -3.80
CA ARG A 23 2.35 -14.82 -4.07
C ARG A 23 1.05 -14.27 -3.47
N ASP A 24 1.12 -13.76 -2.24
CA ASP A 24 -0.02 -13.18 -1.51
C ASP A 24 -0.13 -11.66 -1.73
N GLY A 25 0.73 -11.11 -2.59
CA GLY A 25 0.76 -9.70 -2.95
C GLY A 25 -0.33 -9.31 -3.95
N LYS A 26 -0.45 -8.00 -4.19
CA LYS A 26 -1.41 -7.44 -5.15
C LYS A 26 -1.17 -8.01 -6.56
N ARG A 27 -2.16 -8.71 -7.11
CA ARG A 27 -2.11 -9.18 -8.51
C ARG A 27 -2.39 -8.02 -9.46
N ILE A 28 -1.43 -7.70 -10.32
CA ILE A 28 -1.58 -6.69 -11.37
C ILE A 28 -1.70 -7.41 -12.70
N ARG A 29 -2.85 -7.24 -13.37
CA ARG A 29 -3.13 -7.87 -14.67
C ARG A 29 -3.45 -6.82 -15.72
N LYS A 30 -2.69 -6.80 -16.81
CA LYS A 30 -2.87 -5.86 -17.91
C LYS A 30 -2.86 -6.58 -19.25
N ARG A 31 -3.74 -6.16 -20.17
CA ARG A 31 -3.72 -6.60 -21.57
C ARG A 31 -3.00 -5.57 -22.44
N SER A 32 -2.15 -6.04 -23.34
CA SER A 32 -1.32 -5.25 -24.25
C SER A 32 -1.48 -5.72 -25.70
N ALA A 33 -1.19 -4.84 -26.66
CA ALA A 33 -1.31 -5.16 -28.08
C ALA A 33 -0.12 -6.02 -28.55
N THR A 34 1.06 -5.76 -27.99
CA THR A 34 2.30 -6.47 -28.35
C THR A 34 2.96 -7.18 -27.17
N LYS A 35 3.79 -8.19 -27.46
CA LYS A 35 4.64 -8.85 -26.46
C LYS A 35 5.64 -7.88 -25.83
N GLY A 36 6.17 -6.95 -26.63
CA GLY A 36 7.13 -5.94 -26.18
C GLY A 36 6.54 -5.00 -25.13
N GLU A 37 5.32 -4.50 -25.36
CA GLU A 37 4.58 -3.70 -24.38
C GLU A 37 4.31 -4.47 -23.08
N ALA A 38 3.96 -5.76 -23.18
CA ALA A 38 3.75 -6.60 -22.01
C ALA A 38 5.04 -6.78 -21.18
N ALA A 39 6.18 -6.97 -21.85
CA ALA A 39 7.49 -7.10 -21.20
C ALA A 39 7.99 -5.76 -20.60
N ALA A 40 7.74 -4.65 -21.30
CA ALA A 40 8.05 -3.32 -20.78
C ALA A 40 7.22 -3.00 -19.53
N PHE A 41 5.93 -3.36 -19.53
CA PHE A 41 5.06 -3.20 -18.38
C PHE A 41 5.52 -4.02 -17.17
N GLU A 42 5.91 -5.28 -17.38
CA GLU A 42 6.48 -6.13 -16.33
C GLU A 42 7.70 -5.48 -15.67
N ARG A 43 8.67 -5.04 -16.48
CA ARG A 43 9.89 -4.38 -16.00
C ARG A 43 9.60 -3.09 -15.27
N PHE A 44 8.73 -2.25 -15.82
CA PHE A 44 8.31 -1.00 -15.19
C PHE A 44 7.72 -1.23 -13.80
N THR A 45 6.79 -2.19 -13.69
CA THR A 45 6.17 -2.53 -12.40
C THR A 45 7.19 -3.05 -11.40
N MET A 46 8.15 -3.87 -11.81
CA MET A 46 9.20 -4.39 -10.92
C MET A 46 10.11 -3.26 -10.43
N ASN A 47 10.57 -2.39 -11.34
CA ASN A 47 11.42 -1.26 -11.00
C ASN A 47 10.73 -0.29 -10.04
N GLU A 48 9.43 -0.01 -10.20
CA GLU A 48 8.70 0.87 -9.27
C GLU A 48 8.71 0.36 -7.82
N ILE A 49 8.82 -0.95 -7.60
CA ILE A 49 8.86 -1.55 -6.26
C ILE A 49 10.28 -1.51 -5.73
N ASP A 50 11.26 -1.84 -6.56
CA ASP A 50 12.68 -1.77 -6.20
C ASP A 50 13.08 -0.32 -5.86
N ASP A 51 12.54 0.67 -6.58
CA ASP A 51 12.74 2.09 -6.32
C ASP A 51 12.04 2.57 -5.02
N LYS A 52 10.95 1.90 -4.63
CA LYS A 52 10.11 2.29 -3.49
C LYS A 52 9.72 1.06 -2.65
N PRO A 53 10.69 0.40 -1.99
CA PRO A 53 10.42 -0.81 -1.23
C PRO A 53 9.39 -0.58 -0.10
N TRP A 54 9.30 0.64 0.42
CA TRP A 54 8.31 1.04 1.43
C TRP A 54 6.87 1.18 0.90
N LEU A 55 6.64 1.17 -0.41
CA LEU A 55 5.30 1.18 -1.03
C LEU A 55 4.70 -0.22 -1.19
N GLY A 56 5.52 -1.28 -1.05
CA GLY A 56 5.14 -2.68 -1.27
C GLY A 56 4.39 -3.31 -0.09
N GLU A 57 4.48 -2.73 1.10
CA GLU A 57 3.73 -3.21 2.25
C GLU A 57 2.25 -2.87 2.12
N LYS A 58 1.40 -3.78 2.60
CA LYS A 58 -0.04 -3.57 2.68
C LYS A 58 -0.30 -2.24 3.37
N ALA A 59 -1.12 -1.38 2.76
CA ALA A 59 -1.51 -0.11 3.36
C ALA A 59 -1.90 -0.34 4.82
N ASP A 60 -1.23 0.37 5.72
CA ASP A 60 -1.47 0.23 7.16
C ASP A 60 -2.85 0.82 7.48
N ASN A 61 -3.82 -0.08 7.67
CA ASN A 61 -5.20 0.26 7.99
C ASN A 61 -5.48 0.22 9.50
N ARG A 62 -4.43 0.19 10.34
CA ARG A 62 -4.59 0.28 11.80
C ARG A 62 -5.20 1.62 12.18
N ARG A 63 -5.87 1.67 13.34
CA ARG A 63 -6.35 2.95 13.85
C ARG A 63 -5.15 3.78 14.31
N LEU A 64 -5.22 5.09 14.11
CA LEU A 64 -4.18 6.01 14.61
C LEU A 64 -4.00 5.89 16.13
N LYS A 65 -5.07 5.51 16.84
CA LYS A 65 -5.01 5.17 18.27
C LYS A 65 -4.13 3.95 18.56
N ASP A 66 -4.25 2.87 17.78
CA ASP A 66 -3.47 1.65 18.00
C ASP A 66 -1.96 1.91 17.83
N LEU A 67 -1.59 2.82 16.93
CA LEU A 67 -0.21 3.29 16.76
C LEU A 67 0.28 4.08 17.99
N LEU A 68 -0.55 4.98 18.51
CA LEU A 68 -0.24 5.77 19.70
C LEU A 68 -0.05 4.87 20.93
N ASP A 69 -0.92 3.88 21.10
CA ASP A 69 -0.89 2.91 22.20
C ASP A 69 0.39 2.05 22.10
N THR A 70 0.72 1.54 20.92
CA THR A 70 1.96 0.77 20.68
C THR A 70 3.21 1.59 21.01
N TRP A 71 3.23 2.87 20.61
CA TRP A 71 4.35 3.77 20.93
C TRP A 71 4.48 3.99 22.43
N TRP A 72 3.36 4.16 23.14
CA TRP A 72 3.34 4.34 24.59
C TRP A 72 3.93 3.14 25.33
N GLU A 73 3.54 1.92 24.92
CA GLU A 73 4.01 0.65 25.49
C GLU A 73 5.52 0.46 25.32
N ILE A 74 6.08 0.77 24.14
CA ILE A 74 7.49 0.51 23.84
C ILE A 74 8.41 1.60 24.40
N HIS A 75 8.04 2.87 24.24
CA HIS A 75 8.95 3.99 24.51
C HIS A 75 8.30 5.19 25.18
N GLY A 76 7.05 5.50 24.85
CA GLY A 76 6.40 6.74 25.29
C GLY A 76 6.37 6.92 26.81
N HIS A 77 6.19 5.83 27.57
CA HIS A 77 6.22 5.86 29.04
C HIS A 77 7.60 6.21 29.65
N THR A 78 8.70 6.02 28.91
CA THR A 78 10.07 6.33 29.39
C THR A 78 10.46 7.80 29.13
N VAL A 79 9.71 8.50 28.30
CA VAL A 79 9.99 9.89 27.92
C VAL A 79 9.44 10.83 28.99
N LYS A 80 10.26 11.78 29.45
CA LYS A 80 9.88 12.76 30.51
C LYS A 80 8.62 13.55 30.19
N THR A 81 8.41 13.89 28.92
CA THR A 81 7.21 14.59 28.41
C THR A 81 6.22 13.64 27.74
N GLY A 82 6.46 12.32 27.83
CA GLY A 82 5.70 11.32 27.10
C GLY A 82 4.21 11.37 27.40
N GLN A 83 3.83 11.52 28.68
CA GLN A 83 2.42 11.58 29.09
C GLN A 83 1.70 12.77 28.43
N ASN A 84 2.32 13.95 28.46
CA ASN A 84 1.75 15.14 27.82
C ASN A 84 1.63 14.96 26.30
N SER A 85 2.64 14.38 25.65
CA SER A 85 2.60 14.08 24.21
C SER A 85 1.50 13.07 23.87
N TYR A 86 1.32 12.03 24.69
CA TYR A 86 0.26 11.04 24.54
C TYR A 86 -1.13 11.69 24.66
N ASP A 87 -1.34 12.51 25.68
CA ASP A 87 -2.64 13.16 25.92
C ASP A 87 -3.02 14.13 24.79
N VAL A 88 -2.04 14.89 24.28
CA VAL A 88 -2.26 15.78 23.13
C VAL A 88 -2.61 14.97 21.88
N MET A 89 -1.85 13.91 21.59
CA MET A 89 -2.12 13.05 20.44
C MET A 89 -3.46 12.31 20.55
N ALA A 90 -3.85 11.85 21.74
CA ALA A 90 -5.15 11.22 21.96
C ALA A 90 -6.31 12.20 21.68
N LYS A 91 -6.17 13.46 22.11
CA LYS A 91 -7.16 14.52 21.83
C LYS A 91 -7.25 14.85 20.34
N THR A 92 -6.11 14.98 19.65
CA THR A 92 -6.12 15.25 18.20
C THR A 92 -6.73 14.09 17.42
N ILE A 93 -6.44 12.84 17.78
CA ILE A 93 -7.08 11.66 17.17
C ILE A 93 -8.59 11.68 17.37
N ALA A 94 -9.07 12.01 18.58
CA ALA A 94 -10.49 12.12 18.85
C ALA A 94 -11.16 13.22 18.00
N MET A 95 -10.52 14.39 17.89
CA MET A 95 -11.01 15.50 17.06
C MET A 95 -11.05 15.16 15.57
N LEU A 96 -10.04 14.46 15.05
CA LEU A 96 -10.00 14.03 13.65
C LEU A 96 -11.12 13.03 13.34
N ASN A 97 -11.41 12.11 14.27
CA ASN A 97 -12.51 11.16 14.12
C ASN A 97 -13.89 11.85 14.19
N SER A 98 -14.06 12.91 14.98
CA SER A 98 -15.32 13.67 15.05
C SER A 98 -15.52 14.62 13.87
N ALA A 99 -14.44 15.19 13.31
CA ALA A 99 -14.54 16.11 12.17
C ALA A 99 -15.03 15.42 10.89
N SER A 100 -14.79 14.11 10.73
CA SER A 100 -15.35 13.32 9.61
C SER A 100 -16.87 13.11 9.70
N GLN A 101 -17.52 13.41 10.84
CA GLN A 101 -18.98 13.35 10.99
C GLN A 101 -19.69 14.67 10.65
N CYS A 102 -18.96 15.78 10.50
CA CYS A 102 -19.54 17.11 10.27
C CYS A 102 -19.66 17.50 8.78
N VAL A 103 -19.46 16.57 7.85
CA VAL A 103 -19.76 16.76 6.43
C VAL A 103 -20.94 15.88 6.05
N VAL A 104 -22.13 16.27 6.52
CA VAL A 104 -23.43 15.90 5.94
C VAL A 104 -24.30 17.14 5.95
#